data_AF-A0A9Q0TKX6-F1
#
_entry.id   AF-A0A9Q0TKX6-F1
#
_cell.length_a   1.000
_cell.length_b   1.000
_cell.length_c   1.000
_cell.angle_alpha   90.00
_cell.angle_beta   90.00
_cell.angle_gamma   90.00
#
_symmetry.space_group_name_H-M   'P 1'
#
loop_
_entity.id
_entity.type
_entity.pdbx_description
1 polymer ?
#
loop_
_entity_poly.entity_id
_entity_poly.type
_entity_poly.pdbx_seq_one_letter_code
_entity_poly.pdbx_strand_id
1 'polypeptide(L)'
;MLDALNECLQISGTFVDENQVRSIVDEIKLVITASSSRKRERAERAKVEDFDAEESELIKEENEQEEDVFDQVGEILGTLIKTFKASFLPLFEELSSYLTPMWVTMWMYRYYDTYLPFLLEACNDENSDVRQAAVYGLGVCAEFGGSVFKSLVREALSRLNVVIRHPNAKQADNVMAYDNAVSALGKICQFHRDSIDSAQVFDLCH
;
A
#
# COMPACT_ATOMS: atom_id res chain seq x y z
N MET A 1 -10.22 7.80 -17.73
CA MET A 1 -11.01 6.53 -17.73
C MET A 1 -11.09 5.96 -16.33
N LEU A 2 -9.96 5.83 -15.63
CA LEU A 2 -9.90 5.36 -14.25
C LEU A 2 -10.65 6.31 -13.30
N ASP A 3 -10.60 7.63 -13.50
CA ASP A 3 -11.41 8.58 -12.71
C ASP A 3 -12.91 8.29 -12.77
N ALA A 4 -13.46 8.12 -13.98
CA ALA A 4 -14.87 7.81 -14.17
C ALA A 4 -15.25 6.46 -13.54
N LEU A 5 -14.34 5.47 -13.57
CA LEU A 5 -14.53 4.20 -12.89
C LEU A 5 -14.57 4.38 -11.37
N ASN A 6 -13.68 5.21 -10.82
CA ASN A 6 -13.63 5.54 -9.40
C ASN A 6 -14.93 6.24 -8.94
N GLU A 7 -15.40 7.24 -9.70
CA GLU A 7 -16.68 7.92 -9.43
C GLU A 7 -17.86 6.93 -9.44
N CYS A 8 -17.89 6.03 -10.42
CA CYS A 8 -18.93 4.99 -10.50
C CYS A 8 -18.90 4.06 -9.27
N LEU A 9 -17.71 3.65 -8.82
CA LEU A 9 -17.54 2.84 -7.62
C LEU A 9 -17.98 3.57 -6.34
N GLN A 10 -17.72 4.87 -6.24
CA GLN A 10 -18.16 5.68 -5.09
C GLN A 10 -19.69 5.79 -5.02
N ILE A 11 -20.37 5.86 -6.17
CA ILE A 11 -21.84 5.98 -6.23
C ILE A 11 -22.51 4.61 -6.06
N SER A 12 -21.96 3.58 -6.70
CA SER A 12 -22.66 2.30 -6.93
C SER A 12 -21.97 1.10 -6.32
N GLY A 13 -20.91 1.29 -5.52
CA GLY A 13 -20.07 0.22 -5.01
C GLY A 13 -20.81 -0.91 -4.28
N THR A 14 -21.92 -0.60 -3.61
CA THR A 14 -22.78 -1.60 -2.93
C THR A 14 -23.55 -2.52 -3.88
N PHE A 15 -23.63 -2.18 -5.17
CA PHE A 15 -24.33 -2.95 -6.21
C PHE A 15 -23.38 -3.74 -7.10
N VAL A 16 -22.07 -3.62 -6.88
CA VAL A 16 -21.06 -4.31 -7.66
C VAL A 16 -20.83 -5.70 -7.06
N ASP A 17 -21.01 -6.75 -7.86
CA ASP A 17 -20.80 -8.13 -7.44
C ASP A 17 -19.33 -8.57 -7.51
N GLU A 18 -19.02 -9.74 -6.95
CA GLU A 18 -17.65 -10.27 -6.89
C GLU A 18 -17.00 -10.45 -8.27
N ASN A 19 -17.77 -10.83 -9.30
CA ASN A 19 -17.25 -10.99 -10.67
C ASN A 19 -16.89 -9.64 -11.28
N GLN A 20 -17.70 -8.62 -11.00
CA GLN A 20 -17.44 -7.25 -11.43
C GLN A 20 -16.24 -6.66 -10.69
N VAL A 21 -16.09 -6.88 -9.38
CA VAL A 21 -14.89 -6.47 -8.63
C VAL A 21 -13.64 -7.14 -9.22
N ARG A 22 -13.72 -8.44 -9.54
CA ARG A 22 -12.60 -9.15 -10.20
C ARG A 22 -12.26 -8.56 -11.57
N SER A 23 -13.26 -8.23 -12.37
CA SER A 23 -13.04 -7.58 -13.68
C SER A 23 -12.36 -6.21 -13.54
N ILE A 24 -12.74 -5.44 -12.52
CA ILE A 24 -12.09 -4.15 -12.20
C ILE A 24 -10.63 -4.36 -11.80
N VAL A 25 -10.36 -5.36 -10.95
CA VAL A 25 -9.00 -5.72 -10.53
C VAL A 25 -8.13 -6.17 -11.70
N ASP A 26 -8.68 -6.96 -12.62
CA ASP A 26 -7.97 -7.38 -13.83
C ASP A 26 -7.62 -6.18 -14.72
N GLU A 27 -8.52 -5.20 -14.85
CA GLU A 27 -8.24 -3.97 -15.60
C GLU A 27 -7.15 -3.12 -14.93
N ILE A 28 -7.20 -2.96 -13.61
CA ILE A 28 -6.15 -2.28 -12.82
C ILE A 28 -4.80 -2.97 -13.03
N LYS A 29 -4.78 -4.31 -13.02
CA LYS A 29 -3.59 -5.13 -13.25
C LYS A 29 -3.01 -4.91 -14.65
N LEU A 30 -3.85 -4.82 -15.67
CA LEU A 30 -3.43 -4.50 -17.04
C LEU A 30 -2.78 -3.11 -17.11
N VAL A 31 -3.40 -2.10 -16.48
CA VAL A 31 -2.85 -0.74 -16.43
C VAL A 31 -1.48 -0.70 -15.76
N ILE A 32 -1.33 -1.33 -14.59
CA ILE A 32 -0.06 -1.39 -13.84
C ILE A 32 1.02 -2.10 -14.65
N THR A 33 0.67 -3.20 -15.32
CA THR A 33 1.61 -3.96 -16.14
C THR A 33 2.08 -3.14 -17.34
N ALA A 34 1.16 -2.45 -18.01
CA ALA A 34 1.49 -1.59 -19.14
C ALA A 34 2.39 -0.42 -18.72
N SER A 35 2.09 0.23 -17.58
CA SER A 35 2.92 1.27 -16.99
C SER A 35 4.34 0.78 -16.67
N SER A 36 4.46 -0.42 -16.09
CA SER A 36 5.74 -1.04 -15.79
C SER A 36 6.57 -1.28 -17.06
N SER A 37 5.95 -1.68 -18.18
CA SER A 37 6.64 -1.81 -19.46
C SER A 37 7.16 -0.46 -19.97
N ARG A 38 6.32 0.58 -19.94
CA ARG A 38 6.70 1.93 -20.40
C ARG A 38 7.82 2.53 -19.54
N LYS A 39 7.81 2.29 -18.23
CA LYS A 39 8.91 2.64 -17.33
C LYS A 39 10.23 1.98 -17.75
N ARG A 40 10.21 0.69 -18.10
CA ARG A 40 11.41 -0.01 -18.61
C ARG A 40 11.86 0.58 -19.95
N GLU A 41 10.95 0.84 -20.87
CA GLU A 41 11.27 1.42 -22.19
C GLU A 41 11.94 2.80 -22.06
N ARG A 42 11.42 3.68 -21.17
CA ARG A 42 12.06 4.97 -20.85
C ARG A 42 13.45 4.78 -20.23
N ALA A 43 13.60 3.82 -19.33
CA ALA A 43 14.89 3.53 -18.71
C ALA A 43 15.94 3.04 -19.72
N GLU A 44 15.54 2.35 -20.79
CA GLU A 44 16.44 1.99 -21.89
C GLU A 44 16.73 3.18 -22.82
N ARG A 45 15.73 4.01 -23.14
CA ARG A 45 15.92 5.25 -23.91
C ARG A 45 16.94 6.19 -23.26
N ALA A 46 16.88 6.34 -21.94
CA ALA A 46 17.83 7.15 -21.18
C ALA A 46 19.29 6.66 -21.20
N LYS A 47 19.58 5.49 -21.79
CA LYS A 47 20.94 4.92 -21.88
C LYS A 47 21.55 5.02 -23.28
N VAL A 48 20.80 5.47 -24.27
CA VAL A 48 21.28 5.54 -25.66
C VAL A 48 22.36 6.62 -25.77
N GLU A 49 23.38 6.39 -26.60
CA GLU A 49 24.59 7.23 -26.68
C GLU A 49 24.30 8.67 -27.16
N ASP A 50 23.22 8.87 -27.90
CA ASP A 50 22.76 10.16 -28.42
C ASP A 50 21.66 10.82 -27.57
N PHE A 51 21.43 10.35 -26.34
CA PHE A 51 20.45 10.95 -25.42
C PHE A 51 20.76 12.42 -25.15
N ASP A 52 19.86 13.30 -25.60
CA ASP A 52 20.02 14.75 -25.52
C ASP A 52 19.00 15.41 -24.57
N ALA A 53 19.02 16.74 -24.52
CA ALA A 53 18.13 17.51 -23.66
C ALA A 53 16.66 17.45 -24.11
N GLU A 54 16.39 17.28 -25.40
CA GLU A 54 15.02 17.15 -25.93
C GLU A 54 14.42 15.80 -25.50
N GLU A 55 15.18 14.71 -25.63
CA GLU A 55 14.74 13.40 -25.17
C GLU A 55 14.56 13.34 -23.64
N SER A 56 15.39 14.06 -22.89
CA SER A 56 15.24 14.19 -21.45
C SER A 56 13.94 14.89 -21.03
N GLU A 57 13.55 15.98 -21.70
CA GLU A 57 12.28 16.66 -21.40
C GLU A 57 11.08 15.79 -21.81
N LEU A 58 11.14 15.08 -22.94
CA LEU A 58 10.10 14.13 -23.34
C LEU A 58 9.90 13.02 -22.30
N ILE A 59 10.99 12.41 -21.81
CA ILE A 59 10.90 11.39 -20.75
C ILE A 59 10.30 11.98 -19.47
N LYS A 60 10.61 13.24 -19.14
CA LYS A 60 10.06 13.91 -17.97
C LYS A 60 8.55 14.14 -18.11
N GLU A 61 8.09 14.64 -19.25
CA GLU A 61 6.64 14.79 -19.53
C GLU A 61 5.92 13.43 -19.48
N GLU A 62 6.52 12.37 -20.04
CA GLU A 62 5.97 11.01 -19.93
C GLU A 62 5.95 10.51 -18.47
N ASN A 63 6.94 10.87 -17.66
CA ASN A 63 6.96 10.54 -16.22
C ASN A 63 5.84 11.24 -15.47
N GLU A 64 5.57 12.52 -15.77
CA GLU A 64 4.46 13.27 -15.18
C GLU A 64 3.10 12.64 -15.55
N GLN A 65 2.90 12.21 -16.79
CA GLN A 65 1.69 11.49 -17.20
C GLN A 65 1.51 10.13 -16.48
N GLU A 66 2.61 9.44 -16.20
CA GLU A 66 2.55 8.18 -15.43
C GLU A 66 2.24 8.43 -13.96
N GLU A 67 2.68 9.55 -13.39
CA GLU A 67 2.24 9.95 -12.05
C GLU A 67 0.72 10.09 -11.98
N ASP A 68 0.11 10.74 -12.98
CA ASP A 68 -1.35 10.87 -13.05
C ASP A 68 -2.03 9.50 -13.14
N VAL A 69 -1.58 8.61 -14.04
CA VAL A 69 -2.16 7.25 -14.17
C VAL A 69 -2.14 6.53 -12.84
N PHE A 70 -1.02 6.64 -12.14
CA PHE A 70 -0.90 6.01 -10.86
C PHE A 70 -1.88 6.64 -9.86
N ASP A 71 -2.01 7.97 -9.80
CA ASP A 71 -2.87 8.67 -8.81
C ASP A 71 -4.29 8.12 -8.88
N GLN A 72 -4.78 7.91 -10.11
CA GLN A 72 -6.08 7.30 -10.37
C GLN A 72 -6.17 5.83 -9.93
N VAL A 73 -5.12 5.03 -10.14
CA VAL A 73 -5.07 3.64 -9.65
C VAL A 73 -5.15 3.60 -8.12
N GLY A 74 -4.40 4.47 -7.43
CA GLY A 74 -4.42 4.55 -5.97
C GLY A 74 -5.79 4.95 -5.43
N GLU A 75 -6.49 5.87 -6.11
CA GLU A 75 -7.82 6.32 -5.71
C GLU A 75 -8.84 5.20 -5.85
N ILE A 76 -8.82 4.47 -6.96
CA ILE A 76 -9.68 3.30 -7.16
C ILE A 76 -9.41 2.24 -6.09
N LEU A 77 -8.14 1.91 -5.82
CA LEU A 77 -7.80 0.96 -4.76
C LEU A 77 -8.31 1.43 -3.39
N GLY A 78 -8.21 2.74 -3.11
CA GLY A 78 -8.83 3.41 -1.95
C GLY A 78 -10.32 3.16 -1.85
N THR A 79 -11.04 3.40 -2.94
CA THR A 79 -12.48 3.21 -2.99
C THR A 79 -12.85 1.73 -2.84
N LEU A 80 -12.12 0.80 -3.48
CA LEU A 80 -12.35 -0.64 -3.38
C LEU A 80 -12.15 -1.15 -1.94
N ILE A 81 -11.06 -0.76 -1.29
CA ILE A 81 -10.79 -1.11 0.12
C ILE A 81 -11.89 -0.57 1.04
N LYS A 82 -12.29 0.70 0.86
CA LYS A 82 -13.34 1.32 1.67
C LYS A 82 -14.71 0.64 1.47
N THR A 83 -15.01 0.24 0.24
CA THR A 83 -16.31 -0.33 -0.15
C THR A 83 -16.45 -1.79 0.27
N PHE A 84 -15.46 -2.62 -0.07
CA PHE A 84 -15.54 -4.07 0.08
C PHE A 84 -14.82 -4.62 1.31
N LYS A 85 -13.99 -3.80 1.98
CA LYS A 85 -13.31 -4.12 3.24
C LYS A 85 -12.60 -5.47 3.17
N ALA A 86 -12.82 -6.36 4.15
CA ALA A 86 -12.21 -7.68 4.25
C ALA A 86 -12.39 -8.54 2.99
N SER A 87 -13.53 -8.42 2.29
CA SER A 87 -13.80 -9.20 1.07
C SER A 87 -12.87 -8.84 -0.10
N PHE A 88 -12.22 -7.67 -0.05
CA PHE A 88 -11.23 -7.28 -1.06
C PHE A 88 -9.83 -7.84 -0.79
N LEU A 89 -9.55 -8.33 0.42
CA LEU A 89 -8.21 -8.71 0.84
C LEU A 89 -7.56 -9.75 -0.10
N PRO A 90 -8.23 -10.82 -0.55
CA PRO A 90 -7.60 -11.79 -1.45
C PRO A 90 -7.18 -11.18 -2.81
N LEU A 91 -7.97 -10.22 -3.32
CA LEU A 91 -7.67 -9.52 -4.56
C LEU A 91 -6.57 -8.48 -4.37
N PHE A 92 -6.55 -7.80 -3.22
CA PHE A 92 -5.47 -6.88 -2.87
C PHE A 92 -4.12 -7.61 -2.72
N GLU A 93 -4.11 -8.77 -2.09
CA GLU A 93 -2.92 -9.61 -1.96
C GLU A 93 -2.39 -10.04 -3.34
N GLU A 94 -3.28 -10.40 -4.28
CA GLU A 94 -2.88 -10.68 -5.66
C GLU A 94 -2.21 -9.48 -6.33
N LEU A 95 -2.82 -8.29 -6.19
CA LEU A 95 -2.31 -7.03 -6.76
C LEU A 95 -0.99 -6.56 -6.13
N SER A 96 -0.72 -6.90 -4.87
CA SER A 96 0.45 -6.43 -4.13
C SER A 96 1.78 -6.67 -4.86
N SER A 97 1.90 -7.83 -5.53
CA SER A 97 3.10 -8.21 -6.28
C SER A 97 3.34 -7.31 -7.51
N TYR A 98 2.28 -6.82 -8.14
CA TYR A 98 2.32 -5.90 -9.28
C TYR A 98 2.52 -4.45 -8.85
N LEU A 99 2.03 -4.13 -7.66
CA LEU A 99 2.17 -2.81 -7.07
C LEU A 99 3.57 -2.58 -6.47
N THR A 100 4.30 -3.64 -6.10
CA THR A 100 5.63 -3.50 -5.47
C THR A 100 6.65 -2.72 -6.33
N PRO A 101 6.82 -2.97 -7.64
CA PRO A 101 7.72 -2.17 -8.50
C PRO A 101 7.28 -0.71 -8.68
N MET A 102 5.98 -0.44 -8.46
CA MET A 102 5.37 0.89 -8.51
C MET A 102 5.57 1.63 -7.18
N TRP A 103 5.48 0.92 -6.04
CA TRP A 103 5.67 1.43 -4.68
C TRP A 103 7.07 1.97 -4.40
N VAL A 104 8.09 1.45 -5.09
CA VAL A 104 9.51 1.77 -4.82
C VAL A 104 9.96 3.12 -5.40
N THR A 105 9.23 3.77 -6.32
CA THR A 105 9.81 4.89 -7.10
C THR A 105 9.24 6.31 -6.99
N MET A 106 8.10 6.58 -6.36
CA MET A 106 7.67 7.99 -6.11
C MET A 106 6.42 8.04 -5.21
N TRP A 107 5.62 6.99 -5.31
CA TRP A 107 4.27 6.84 -4.79
C TRP A 107 4.12 6.87 -3.27
N MET A 108 5.14 6.38 -2.57
CA MET A 108 5.22 6.39 -1.11
C MET A 108 5.17 7.82 -0.52
N TYR A 109 5.65 8.85 -1.23
CA TYR A 109 5.75 10.19 -0.65
C TYR A 109 4.40 10.95 -0.64
N ARG A 110 3.50 10.69 -1.60
CA ARG A 110 2.20 11.40 -1.74
C ARG A 110 1.02 10.68 -1.06
N TYR A 111 1.00 9.33 -1.06
CA TYR A 111 -0.10 8.55 -0.47
C TYR A 111 -0.03 8.40 1.06
N TYR A 112 1.08 8.79 1.68
CA TYR A 112 1.24 8.71 3.14
C TYR A 112 0.27 9.62 3.89
N ASP A 113 0.06 10.85 3.43
CA ASP A 113 -0.82 11.79 4.15
C ASP A 113 -2.30 11.41 4.07
N THR A 114 -2.73 10.80 2.95
CA THR A 114 -4.13 10.44 2.73
C THR A 114 -4.46 9.04 3.23
N TYR A 115 -3.60 8.04 2.96
CA TYR A 115 -3.95 6.63 3.11
C TYR A 115 -3.49 6.03 4.44
N LEU A 116 -2.35 6.53 4.95
CA LEU A 116 -1.75 5.99 6.15
C LEU A 116 -2.57 6.26 7.42
N PRO A 117 -3.30 7.39 7.57
CA PRO A 117 -4.26 7.55 8.66
C PRO A 117 -5.33 6.46 8.66
N PHE A 118 -5.89 6.13 7.49
CA PHE A 118 -6.88 5.04 7.37
C PHE A 118 -6.26 3.68 7.67
N LEU A 119 -5.02 3.44 7.25
CA LEU A 119 -4.30 2.20 7.53
C LEU A 119 -4.02 2.04 9.03
N LEU A 120 -3.57 3.10 9.70
CA LEU A 120 -3.33 3.12 11.14
C LEU A 120 -4.62 2.97 11.94
N GLU A 121 -5.73 3.55 11.48
CA GLU A 121 -7.05 3.36 12.07
C GLU A 121 -7.54 1.91 11.92
N ALA A 122 -7.41 1.35 10.71
CA ALA A 122 -7.81 -0.03 10.39
C ALA A 122 -7.03 -1.11 11.17
N CYS A 123 -5.82 -0.80 11.66
CA CYS A 123 -5.08 -1.70 12.56
C CYS A 123 -5.89 -2.06 13.82
N ASN A 124 -6.81 -1.20 14.23
CA ASN A 124 -7.65 -1.39 15.42
C ASN A 124 -9.13 -1.61 15.09
N ASP A 125 -9.46 -1.97 13.84
CA ASP A 125 -10.84 -2.30 13.44
C ASP A 125 -11.39 -3.47 14.26
N GLU A 126 -12.71 -3.61 14.41
CA GLU A 126 -13.33 -4.75 15.12
C GLU A 126 -13.19 -6.07 14.35
N ASN A 127 -13.15 -6.00 13.01
CA ASN A 127 -12.98 -7.15 12.13
C ASN A 127 -11.51 -7.58 12.06
N SER A 128 -11.22 -8.84 12.38
CA SER A 128 -9.85 -9.38 12.40
C SER A 128 -9.19 -9.41 11.03
N ASP A 129 -9.94 -9.61 9.94
CA ASP A 129 -9.41 -9.59 8.58
C ASP A 129 -8.97 -8.17 8.17
N VAL A 130 -9.74 -7.15 8.60
CA VAL A 130 -9.37 -5.74 8.38
C VAL A 130 -8.10 -5.41 9.16
N ARG A 131 -8.00 -5.85 10.42
CA ARG A 131 -6.76 -5.69 11.21
C ARG A 131 -5.59 -6.38 10.53
N GLN A 132 -5.76 -7.63 10.07
CA GLN A 132 -4.72 -8.40 9.37
C GLN A 132 -4.19 -7.65 8.15
N ALA A 133 -5.08 -7.15 7.29
CA ALA A 133 -4.73 -6.38 6.10
C ALA A 133 -3.95 -5.11 6.47
N ALA A 134 -4.43 -4.40 7.49
CA ALA A 134 -3.86 -3.14 7.93
C ALA A 134 -2.43 -3.33 8.48
N VAL A 135 -2.21 -4.30 9.36
CA VAL A 135 -0.87 -4.55 9.92
C VAL A 135 0.10 -5.13 8.89
N TYR A 136 -0.40 -5.86 7.89
CA TYR A 136 0.42 -6.29 6.74
C TYR A 136 0.90 -5.08 5.94
N GLY A 137 -0.03 -4.20 5.55
CA GLY A 137 0.29 -2.95 4.83
C GLY A 137 1.27 -2.08 5.62
N LEU A 138 1.08 -1.98 6.94
CA LEU A 138 1.99 -1.24 7.82
C LEU A 138 3.41 -1.83 7.81
N GLY A 139 3.54 -3.15 7.77
CA GLY A 139 4.82 -3.84 7.62
C GLY A 139 5.49 -3.57 6.26
N VAL A 140 4.73 -3.53 5.18
CA VAL A 140 5.24 -3.13 3.84
C VAL A 140 5.72 -1.68 3.86
N CYS A 141 4.96 -0.77 4.48
CA CYS A 141 5.37 0.62 4.66
C CYS A 141 6.65 0.73 5.50
N ALA A 142 6.83 -0.09 6.53
CA ALA A 142 8.05 -0.12 7.33
C ALA A 142 9.27 -0.67 6.57
N GLU A 143 9.08 -1.54 5.58
CA GLU A 143 10.19 -2.12 4.82
C GLU A 143 10.62 -1.22 3.66
N PHE A 144 9.65 -0.67 2.93
CA PHE A 144 9.91 0.04 1.69
C PHE A 144 9.72 1.56 1.81
N GLY A 145 9.11 2.05 2.89
CA GLY A 145 8.72 3.45 3.07
C GLY A 145 9.86 4.45 3.27
N GLY A 146 11.06 3.95 3.56
CA GLY A 146 12.25 4.77 3.68
C GLY A 146 12.09 5.92 4.67
N SER A 147 12.53 7.13 4.30
CA SER A 147 12.53 8.27 5.22
C SER A 147 11.13 8.74 5.64
N VAL A 148 10.10 8.52 4.80
CA VAL A 148 8.72 8.95 5.06
C VAL A 148 8.13 8.24 6.27
N PHE A 149 8.40 6.94 6.41
CA PHE A 149 7.89 6.15 7.53
C PHE A 149 8.50 6.56 8.88
N LYS A 150 9.67 7.21 8.90
CA LYS A 150 10.37 7.55 10.16
C LYS A 150 9.53 8.42 11.10
N SER A 151 8.75 9.36 10.58
CA SER A 151 7.88 10.22 11.40
C SER A 151 6.73 9.45 12.06
N LEU A 152 6.44 8.24 11.59
CA LEU A 152 5.26 7.45 11.94
C LEU A 152 5.59 6.22 12.77
N VAL A 153 6.88 5.88 12.91
CA VAL A 153 7.36 4.73 13.69
C VAL A 153 6.69 4.65 15.06
N ARG A 154 6.59 5.78 15.78
CA ARG A 154 5.95 5.82 17.10
C ARG A 154 4.47 5.41 17.06
N GLU A 155 3.71 5.95 16.12
CA GLU A 155 2.28 5.66 16.00
C GLU A 155 2.07 4.22 15.49
N ALA A 156 2.87 3.78 14.52
CA ALA A 156 2.86 2.41 14.03
C ALA A 156 3.12 1.39 15.14
N LEU A 157 4.14 1.62 15.98
CA LEU A 157 4.43 0.77 17.15
C LEU A 157 3.25 0.75 18.14
N SER A 158 2.61 1.90 18.38
CA SER A 158 1.42 2.00 19.24
C SER A 158 0.27 1.13 18.71
N ARG A 159 -0.02 1.21 17.40
CA ARG A 159 -1.09 0.41 16.77
C ARG A 159 -0.78 -1.09 16.77
N LEU A 160 0.46 -1.47 16.44
CA LEU A 160 0.89 -2.87 16.49
C LEU A 160 0.78 -3.44 17.91
N ASN A 161 1.09 -2.65 18.94
CA ASN A 161 0.97 -3.07 20.33
C ASN A 161 -0.46 -3.46 20.71
N VAL A 162 -1.45 -2.70 20.24
CA VAL A 162 -2.88 -3.00 20.48
C VAL A 162 -3.26 -4.35 19.88
N VAL A 163 -2.82 -4.63 18.65
CA VAL A 163 -3.10 -5.90 17.96
C VAL A 163 -2.39 -7.07 18.64
N ILE A 164 -1.11 -6.91 18.97
CA ILE A 164 -0.28 -7.95 19.60
C ILE A 164 -0.81 -8.31 20.99
N ARG A 165 -1.23 -7.30 21.77
CA ARG A 165 -1.74 -7.49 23.14
C ARG A 165 -3.25 -7.72 23.21
N HIS A 166 -3.93 -7.85 22.07
CA HIS A 166 -5.36 -8.11 22.08
C HIS A 166 -5.66 -9.38 22.91
N PRO A 167 -6.65 -9.41 23.82
CA PRO A 167 -6.88 -10.54 24.73
C PRO A 167 -7.06 -11.88 24.01
N ASN A 168 -7.60 -11.82 22.79
CA ASN A 168 -7.85 -12.98 21.94
C ASN A 168 -6.84 -13.11 20.78
N ALA A 169 -5.71 -12.40 20.81
CA ALA A 169 -4.79 -12.30 19.67
C ALA A 169 -4.33 -13.66 19.12
N LYS A 170 -4.15 -14.65 20.01
CA LYS A 170 -3.68 -16.00 19.64
C LYS A 170 -4.81 -16.99 19.34
N GLN A 171 -6.07 -16.55 19.30
CA GLN A 171 -7.20 -17.39 18.89
C GLN A 171 -7.26 -17.49 17.36
N ALA A 172 -7.93 -18.54 16.86
CA ALA A 172 -7.96 -18.87 15.42
C ALA A 172 -8.36 -17.69 14.52
N ASP A 173 -9.34 -16.88 14.94
CA ASP A 173 -9.84 -15.75 14.16
C ASP A 173 -8.85 -14.56 14.11
N ASN A 174 -7.88 -14.52 15.02
CA ASN A 174 -6.97 -13.38 15.22
C ASN A 174 -5.50 -13.71 14.94
N VAL A 175 -5.16 -14.99 14.85
CA VAL A 175 -3.76 -15.44 14.79
C VAL A 175 -3.02 -14.87 13.59
N MET A 176 -3.69 -14.73 12.45
CA MET A 176 -3.10 -14.14 11.24
C MET A 176 -2.80 -12.65 11.41
N ALA A 177 -3.72 -11.90 12.03
CA ALA A 177 -3.48 -10.50 12.36
C ALA A 177 -2.34 -10.35 13.38
N TYR A 178 -2.27 -11.23 14.37
CA TYR A 178 -1.18 -11.27 15.34
C TYR A 178 0.18 -11.56 14.67
N ASP A 179 0.27 -12.60 13.83
CA ASP A 179 1.51 -12.98 13.16
C ASP A 179 2.00 -11.87 12.21
N ASN A 180 1.07 -11.25 11.45
CA ASN A 180 1.41 -10.11 10.60
C ASN A 180 1.84 -8.88 11.42
N ALA A 181 1.23 -8.64 12.58
CA ALA A 181 1.63 -7.53 13.46
C ALA A 181 3.04 -7.74 14.05
N VAL A 182 3.36 -8.97 14.45
CA VAL A 182 4.71 -9.34 14.92
C VAL A 182 5.73 -9.20 13.79
N SER A 183 5.38 -9.64 12.57
CA SER A 183 6.22 -9.46 11.38
C SER A 183 6.47 -7.99 11.06
N ALA A 184 5.42 -7.16 11.08
CA ALA A 184 5.52 -5.71 10.88
C ALA A 184 6.39 -5.04 11.94
N LEU A 185 6.25 -5.43 13.21
CA LEU A 185 7.13 -4.97 14.28
C LEU A 185 8.60 -5.31 13.99
N GLY A 186 8.87 -6.54 13.55
CA GLY A 186 10.20 -6.98 13.14
C GLY A 186 10.78 -6.11 12.01
N LYS A 187 9.97 -5.77 11.01
CA LYS A 187 10.36 -4.87 9.91
C LYS A 187 10.67 -3.46 10.39
N ILE A 188 9.85 -2.90 11.29
CA ILE A 188 10.14 -1.59 11.91
C ILE A 188 11.48 -1.64 12.64
N CYS A 189 11.71 -2.67 13.45
CA CYS A 189 12.99 -2.88 14.14
C CYS A 189 14.18 -3.02 13.18
N GLN A 190 13.99 -3.69 12.04
CA GLN A 190 15.05 -3.93 11.06
C GLN A 190 15.40 -2.67 10.26
N PHE A 191 14.40 -1.97 9.71
CA PHE A 191 14.60 -0.89 8.73
C PHE A 191 14.57 0.51 9.35
N HIS A 192 14.01 0.66 10.55
CA HIS A 192 13.85 1.95 11.22
C HIS A 192 14.44 1.99 12.63
N ARG A 193 15.41 1.13 12.94
CA ARG A 193 16.09 1.04 14.26
C ARG A 193 16.47 2.41 14.87
N ASP A 194 16.94 3.34 14.06
CA ASP A 194 17.44 4.65 14.53
C ASP A 194 16.31 5.61 14.92
N SER A 195 15.06 5.27 14.59
CA SER A 195 13.85 6.05 14.90
C SER A 195 13.05 5.44 16.07
N ILE A 196 13.56 4.36 16.66
CA ILE A 196 12.93 3.65 17.77
C ILE A 196 13.58 4.10 19.07
N ASP A 197 12.76 4.54 20.03
CA ASP A 197 13.21 4.63 21.42
C ASP A 197 13.21 3.21 22.01
N SER A 198 14.36 2.76 22.52
CA SER A 198 14.54 1.44 23.13
C SER A 198 13.49 1.09 24.20
N ALA A 199 12.92 2.09 24.90
CA ALA A 199 11.84 1.87 25.86
C ALA A 199 10.54 1.39 25.19
N GLN A 200 10.26 1.83 23.97
CA GLN A 200 9.01 1.52 23.26
C GLN A 200 8.93 0.06 22.81
N VAL A 201 10.06 -0.56 22.45
CA VAL A 201 10.09 -1.98 22.05
C VAL A 201 10.06 -2.91 23.25
N PHE A 202 10.64 -2.50 24.39
CA PHE A 202 10.65 -3.31 25.60
C PHE A 202 9.24 -3.58 26.14
N ASP A 203 8.34 -2.61 26.04
CA ASP A 203 6.93 -2.74 26.49
C ASP A 203 6.08 -3.65 25.59
N LEU A 204 6.53 -3.91 24.35
CA LEU A 204 5.88 -4.78 23.37
C LEU A 204 6.24 -6.26 23.54
N CYS A 205 7.39 -6.55 24.14
CA CYS A 205 7.91 -7.92 24.30
C CYS A 205 7.48 -8.60 25.62
N HIS A 206 6.70 -7.92 26.47
CA HIS A 206 6.15 -8.43 27.73
C HIS A 206 4.63 -8.42 27.74
#